data_AF-A0A3B0PEG4-F1
#
_entry.id   AF-A0A3B0PEG4-F1
#
_cell.length_a   1.000
_cell.length_b   1.000
_cell.length_c   1.000
_cell.angle_alpha   90.00
_cell.angle_beta   90.00
_cell.angle_gamma   90.00
#
_symmetry.space_group_name_H-M   'P 1'
#
loop_
_entity.id
_entity.type
_entity.pdbx_description
1 polymer ?
#
loop_
_entity_poly.entity_id
_entity_poly.type
_entity_poly.pdbx_seq_one_letter_code
_entity_poly.pdbx_strand_id
1 'polypeptide(L)'
;MGIVNIAINGTMTFGATFFVLFSNVFFRSMGGMLTTTYNWTFLASILLSALLSVPVGILFGVATIKLKADHVIAGTGINLLARGIGQILSDRATTLFGRPSLDNVYNRTLRPNSVSTEAIIIFVLFIVFFIILYVVMNFSKIGLRYRAVGENPNAVDSQGINVTKYQW
;
A
#
# COMPACT_ATOMS: atom_id res chain seq x y z
N MET A 1 -7.38 -24.57 -4.75
CA MET A 1 -7.05 -23.77 -5.94
C MET A 1 -6.86 -22.33 -5.48
N GLY A 2 -5.68 -21.76 -5.70
CA GLY A 2 -5.40 -20.37 -5.31
C GLY A 2 -6.33 -19.42 -6.04
N ILE A 3 -6.92 -18.48 -5.30
CA ILE A 3 -7.80 -17.46 -5.86
C ILE A 3 -6.88 -16.39 -6.49
N VAL A 4 -7.05 -16.10 -7.78
CA VAL A 4 -6.23 -15.08 -8.46
C VAL A 4 -6.67 -13.69 -7.98
N ASN A 5 -5.75 -12.93 -7.38
CA ASN A 5 -6.03 -11.57 -6.92
C ASN A 5 -5.96 -10.57 -8.09
N ILE A 6 -7.10 -10.30 -8.71
CA ILE A 6 -7.22 -9.32 -9.81
C ILE A 6 -7.27 -7.87 -9.29
N ALA A 7 -7.53 -7.66 -7.99
CA ALA A 7 -7.66 -6.33 -7.37
C ALA A 7 -6.32 -5.62 -7.10
N ILE A 8 -5.18 -6.29 -7.33
CA ILE A 8 -3.85 -5.82 -6.94
C ILE A 8 -3.48 -4.45 -7.54
N ASN A 9 -3.88 -4.19 -8.79
CA ASN A 9 -3.61 -2.90 -9.44
C ASN A 9 -4.37 -1.76 -8.75
N GLY A 10 -5.61 -2.00 -8.35
CA GLY A 10 -6.45 -1.02 -7.69
C GLY A 10 -5.95 -0.70 -6.28
N THR A 11 -5.63 -1.73 -5.48
CA THR A 11 -5.08 -1.50 -4.13
C THR A 11 -3.73 -0.79 -4.17
N MET A 12 -2.88 -1.08 -5.17
CA MET A 12 -1.64 -0.35 -5.41
C MET A 12 -1.89 1.12 -5.77
N THR A 13 -2.87 1.39 -6.64
CA THR A 13 -3.23 2.76 -7.06
C THR A 13 -3.75 3.57 -5.88
N PHE A 14 -4.61 2.99 -5.03
CA PHE A 14 -5.07 3.65 -3.80
C PHE A 14 -3.91 4.00 -2.87
N GLY A 15 -2.94 3.09 -2.68
CA GLY A 15 -1.74 3.37 -1.89
C GLY A 15 -0.93 4.54 -2.44
N ALA A 16 -0.72 4.58 -3.76
CA ALA A 16 -0.02 5.68 -4.43
C ALA A 16 -0.79 7.01 -4.32
N THR A 17 -2.11 7.01 -4.48
CA THR A 17 -2.93 8.22 -4.35
C THR A 17 -2.92 8.77 -2.92
N PHE A 18 -3.04 7.91 -1.91
CA PHE A 18 -2.91 8.35 -0.52
C PHE A 18 -1.51 8.92 -0.26
N PHE A 19 -0.46 8.27 -0.75
CA PHE A 19 0.90 8.77 -0.61
C PHE A 19 1.04 10.19 -1.19
N VAL A 20 0.56 10.43 -2.41
CA VAL A 20 0.58 11.76 -3.05
C VAL A 20 -0.19 12.79 -2.22
N LEU A 21 -1.37 12.45 -1.70
CA LEU A 21 -2.15 13.34 -0.84
C LEU A 21 -1.40 13.70 0.44
N PHE A 22 -0.88 12.72 1.17
CA PHE A 22 -0.19 12.97 2.44
C PHE A 22 1.12 13.71 2.22
N SER A 23 1.88 13.37 1.18
CA SER A 23 3.09 14.09 0.82
C SER A 23 2.80 15.59 0.64
N ASN A 24 1.71 15.94 -0.05
CA ASN A 24 1.26 17.31 -0.25
C ASN A 24 0.79 18.01 1.04
N VAL A 25 0.01 17.31 1.87
CA VAL A 25 -0.48 17.86 3.15
C VAL A 25 0.67 18.12 4.12
N PHE A 26 1.62 17.19 4.25
CA PHE A 26 2.80 17.36 5.10
C PHE A 26 3.69 18.49 4.61
N PHE A 27 3.86 18.64 3.29
CA PHE A 27 4.61 19.75 2.70
C PHE A 27 4.03 21.12 3.09
N ARG A 28 2.69 21.26 3.04
CA ARG A 28 2.02 22.51 3.44
C ARG A 28 1.99 22.72 4.95
N SER A 29 1.78 21.67 5.74
CA SER A 29 1.71 21.72 7.20
C SER A 29 3.03 22.20 7.83
N MET A 30 4.17 21.86 7.22
CA MET A 30 5.49 22.34 7.65
C MET A 30 5.88 23.73 7.10
N GLY A 31 4.93 24.50 6.58
CA GLY A 31 5.09 25.93 6.40
C GLY A 31 5.53 26.41 5.01
N GLY A 32 5.46 25.58 3.96
CA GLY A 32 5.61 26.01 2.56
C GLY A 32 6.90 26.79 2.21
N MET A 33 7.90 26.78 3.09
CA MET A 33 9.10 27.60 2.99
C MET A 33 10.34 26.73 3.14
N LEU A 34 11.21 26.85 2.14
CA LEU A 34 12.57 26.33 2.05
C LEU A 34 12.71 24.80 1.93
N THR A 35 12.68 24.35 0.68
CA THR A 35 13.78 23.66 0.00
C THR A 35 14.91 23.17 0.94
N THR A 36 14.73 22.09 1.72
CA THR A 36 15.79 21.14 2.17
C THR A 36 15.39 20.15 3.28
N THR A 37 14.20 20.23 3.91
CA THR A 37 13.84 19.31 5.03
C THR A 37 12.86 18.20 4.64
N TYR A 38 13.12 17.50 3.52
CA TYR A 38 12.20 16.47 2.99
C TYR A 38 12.40 15.05 3.56
N ASN A 39 13.36 14.84 4.46
CA ASN A 39 13.75 13.47 4.85
C ASN A 39 12.73 12.77 5.78
N TRP A 40 12.17 13.47 6.75
CA TRP A 40 11.28 12.86 7.76
C TRP A 40 9.81 12.89 7.34
N THR A 41 9.38 13.95 6.65
CA THR A 41 8.02 14.08 6.12
C THR A 41 7.71 13.02 5.08
N PHE A 42 8.68 12.68 4.23
CA PHE A 42 8.53 11.62 3.25
C PHE A 42 8.32 10.26 3.91
N LEU A 43 9.17 9.88 4.87
CA LEU A 43 9.02 8.63 5.63
C LEU A 43 7.69 8.56 6.41
N ALA A 44 7.31 9.66 7.06
CA ALA A 44 6.01 9.76 7.75
C ALA A 44 4.83 9.62 6.78
N SER A 45 4.91 10.22 5.59
CA SER A 45 3.87 10.10 4.57
C SER A 45 3.73 8.68 4.00
N ILE A 46 4.84 7.92 3.86
CA ILE A 46 4.77 6.49 3.48
C ILE A 46 4.01 5.70 4.55
N LEU A 47 4.37 5.85 5.83
CA LEU A 47 3.73 5.11 6.92
C LEU A 47 2.25 5.46 7.06
N LEU A 48 1.89 6.76 6.99
CA LEU A 48 0.49 7.18 7.02
C LEU A 48 -0.30 6.67 5.80
N SER A 49 0.28 6.75 4.61
CA SER A 49 -0.38 6.26 3.39
C SER A 49 -0.60 4.76 3.40
N ALA A 50 0.38 3.99 3.93
CA ALA A 50 0.25 2.55 4.10
C ALA A 50 -0.90 2.23 5.08
N LEU A 51 -0.95 2.90 6.24
CA LEU A 51 -2.04 2.72 7.20
C LEU A 51 -3.41 3.06 6.61
N LEU A 52 -3.52 4.11 5.81
CA LEU A 52 -4.79 4.54 5.20
C LEU A 52 -5.19 3.72 3.98
N SER A 53 -4.28 2.92 3.42
CA SER A 53 -4.61 1.92 2.41
C SER A 53 -5.19 0.62 3.00
N VAL A 54 -4.96 0.33 4.29
CA VAL A 54 -5.47 -0.88 4.96
C VAL A 54 -7.00 -1.00 4.89
N PRO A 55 -7.80 0.06 5.13
CA PRO A 55 -9.25 0.00 4.96
C PRO A 55 -9.71 -0.45 3.57
N VAL A 56 -8.98 -0.12 2.51
CA VAL A 56 -9.29 -0.55 1.13
C VAL A 56 -9.13 -2.06 0.98
N GLY A 57 -8.06 -2.61 1.56
CA GLY A 57 -7.84 -4.06 1.63
C GLY A 57 -8.90 -4.78 2.46
N ILE A 58 -9.26 -4.21 3.62
CA ILE A 58 -10.33 -4.75 4.47
C ILE A 58 -11.67 -4.72 3.74
N LEU A 59 -11.98 -3.66 3.00
CA LEU A 59 -13.21 -3.55 2.23
C LEU A 59 -13.29 -4.64 1.16
N PHE A 60 -12.18 -4.94 0.48
CA PHE A 60 -12.09 -6.06 -0.46
C PHE A 60 -12.35 -7.40 0.24
N GLY A 61 -11.69 -7.66 1.36
CA GLY A 61 -11.90 -8.88 2.15
C GLY A 61 -13.34 -9.02 2.66
N VAL A 62 -13.96 -7.93 3.13
CA VAL A 62 -15.38 -7.93 3.53
C VAL A 62 -16.29 -8.27 2.35
N ALA A 63 -16.03 -7.70 1.17
CA ALA A 63 -16.83 -7.95 -0.02
C ALA A 63 -16.76 -9.43 -0.45
N THR A 64 -15.58 -10.04 -0.41
CA THR A 64 -15.41 -11.42 -0.86
C THR A 64 -15.79 -12.46 0.18
N ILE A 65 -15.50 -12.21 1.47
CA ILE A 65 -15.72 -13.17 2.56
C ILE A 65 -17.14 -13.07 3.13
N LYS A 66 -17.60 -11.86 3.49
CA LYS A 66 -18.92 -11.68 4.13
C LYS A 66 -20.05 -11.61 3.12
N LEU A 67 -19.85 -10.89 2.01
CA LEU A 67 -20.88 -10.72 0.98
C LEU A 67 -20.84 -11.83 -0.08
N LYS A 68 -19.88 -12.76 0.00
CA LYS A 68 -19.68 -13.87 -0.95
C LYS A 68 -19.63 -13.40 -2.41
N ALA A 69 -19.12 -12.19 -2.64
CA ALA A 69 -18.96 -11.66 -3.99
C ALA A 69 -17.83 -12.38 -4.73
N ASP A 70 -17.99 -12.60 -6.02
CA ASP A 70 -16.94 -13.18 -6.85
C ASP A 70 -15.69 -12.29 -6.85
N HIS A 71 -14.54 -12.89 -6.56
CA HIS A 71 -13.25 -12.18 -6.49
C HIS A 71 -12.90 -11.42 -7.78
N VAL A 72 -13.34 -11.92 -8.94
CA VAL A 72 -13.15 -11.27 -10.24
C VAL A 72 -13.99 -9.99 -10.36
N ILE A 73 -15.26 -10.04 -9.96
CA ILE A 73 -16.18 -8.90 -10.04
C ILE A 73 -15.79 -7.85 -8.99
N ALA A 74 -15.53 -8.28 -7.76
CA ALA A 74 -15.06 -7.38 -6.70
C ALA A 74 -13.72 -6.73 -7.07
N GLY A 75 -12.78 -7.50 -7.64
CA GLY A 75 -11.45 -7.00 -8.01
C GLY A 75 -11.48 -6.02 -9.18
N THR A 76 -12.28 -6.29 -10.21
CA THR A 76 -12.48 -5.35 -11.32
C THR A 76 -13.16 -4.06 -10.86
N GLY A 77 -14.14 -4.15 -9.97
CA GLY A 77 -14.77 -2.99 -9.33
C GLY A 77 -13.76 -2.11 -8.59
N ILE A 78 -12.90 -2.70 -7.75
CA ILE A 78 -11.85 -1.96 -7.03
C ILE A 78 -10.88 -1.29 -8.00
N ASN A 79 -10.47 -1.98 -9.07
CA ASN A 79 -9.55 -1.40 -10.05
C ASN A 79 -10.15 -0.16 -10.74
N LEU A 80 -11.44 -0.21 -11.09
CA LEU A 80 -12.15 0.92 -11.70
C LEU A 80 -12.31 2.09 -10.71
N LEU A 81 -12.71 1.79 -9.47
CA LEU A 81 -12.83 2.78 -8.40
C LEU A 81 -11.48 3.45 -8.10
N ALA A 82 -10.41 2.66 -8.00
CA ALA A 82 -9.07 3.16 -7.75
C ALA A 82 -8.60 4.10 -8.85
N ARG A 83 -8.87 3.76 -10.12
CA ARG A 83 -8.48 4.61 -11.24
C ARG A 83 -9.27 5.91 -11.27
N GLY A 84 -10.60 5.85 -11.06
CA GLY A 84 -11.46 7.03 -11.06
C GLY A 84 -11.15 7.97 -9.89
N ILE A 85 -11.13 7.43 -8.66
CA ILE A 85 -10.82 8.20 -7.46
C ILE A 85 -9.37 8.68 -7.51
N GLY A 86 -8.43 7.81 -7.86
CA GLY A 86 -7.01 8.14 -7.93
C GLY A 86 -6.72 9.31 -8.86
N GLN A 87 -7.35 9.34 -10.04
CA GLN A 87 -7.17 10.43 -11.00
C GLN A 87 -7.78 11.74 -10.48
N ILE A 88 -9.04 11.74 -10.06
CA ILE A 88 -9.71 12.96 -9.57
C ILE A 88 -8.98 13.52 -8.35
N LEU A 89 -8.59 12.64 -7.43
CA LEU A 89 -7.95 13.04 -6.18
C LEU A 89 -6.53 13.54 -6.43
N SER A 90 -5.79 12.97 -7.38
CA SER A 90 -4.48 13.47 -7.80
C SER A 90 -4.57 14.84 -8.50
N ASP A 91 -5.54 15.02 -9.39
CA ASP A 91 -5.73 16.28 -10.12
C ASP A 91 -6.17 17.41 -9.17
N ARG A 92 -7.09 17.11 -8.24
CA ARG A 92 -7.53 18.04 -7.21
C ARG A 92 -6.46 18.27 -6.15
N ALA A 93 -5.67 17.26 -5.80
CA ALA A 93 -4.56 17.43 -4.87
C ALA A 93 -3.51 18.38 -5.42
N THR A 94 -3.15 18.21 -6.69
CA THR A 94 -2.15 19.04 -7.37
C THR A 94 -2.62 20.50 -7.49
N THR A 95 -3.92 20.71 -7.71
CA THR A 95 -4.51 22.06 -7.83
C THR A 95 -4.78 22.74 -6.48
N LEU A 96 -5.06 21.98 -5.40
CA LEU A 96 -5.35 22.53 -4.06
C LEU A 96 -4.12 22.62 -3.14
N PHE A 97 -3.13 21.76 -3.32
CA PHE A 97 -1.96 21.62 -2.43
C PHE A 97 -0.61 21.85 -3.13
N GLY A 98 -0.60 22.11 -4.44
CA GLY A 98 0.62 22.26 -5.23
C GLY A 98 1.15 20.93 -5.74
N ARG A 99 2.22 20.98 -6.55
CA ARG A 99 2.85 19.79 -7.12
C ARG A 99 3.42 18.89 -6.02
N PRO A 100 3.21 17.57 -6.07
CA PRO A 100 3.86 16.65 -5.14
C PRO A 100 5.36 16.84 -5.18
N SER A 101 5.98 16.84 -4.00
CA SER A 101 7.42 17.07 -3.74
C SER A 101 8.37 16.22 -4.61
N LEU A 102 7.87 15.16 -5.25
CA LEU A 102 8.59 14.30 -6.19
C LEU A 102 8.88 14.95 -7.54
N ASP A 103 8.08 15.94 -7.96
CA ASP A 103 8.23 16.61 -9.26
C ASP A 103 9.54 17.43 -9.33
N ASN A 104 10.07 17.85 -8.17
CA ASN A 104 11.32 18.62 -8.07
C ASN A 104 12.60 17.78 -7.90
N VAL A 105 12.50 16.45 -7.73
CA VAL A 105 13.69 15.56 -7.60
C VAL A 105 13.94 14.75 -8.87
N TYR A 106 12.90 14.40 -9.63
CA TYR A 106 13.03 13.58 -10.84
C TYR A 106 13.31 14.38 -12.13
N ASN A 107 13.23 15.71 -12.11
CA ASN A 107 13.71 16.54 -13.22
C ASN A 107 15.24 16.79 -13.19
N ARG A 108 15.96 16.00 -12.40
CA ARG A 108 17.42 15.95 -12.42
C ARG A 108 17.81 15.03 -13.56
N THR A 109 18.20 15.64 -14.68
CA THR A 109 18.94 15.00 -15.79
C THR A 109 19.73 13.81 -15.27
N LEU A 110 19.54 12.64 -15.89
CA LEU A 110 20.25 11.39 -15.62
C LEU A 110 21.77 11.61 -15.77
N ARG A 111 22.40 12.22 -14.77
CA ARG A 111 23.85 12.30 -14.65
C ARG A 111 24.27 10.96 -14.04
N PRO A 112 25.20 10.21 -14.65
CA PRO A 112 25.57 8.86 -14.22
C PRO A 112 26.09 8.75 -12.76
N ASN A 113 26.35 9.88 -12.08
CA ASN A 113 26.87 9.95 -10.72
C ASN A 113 25.91 10.63 -9.71
N SER A 114 24.63 10.76 -10.01
CA SER A 114 23.66 11.31 -9.06
C SER A 114 22.56 10.33 -8.70
N VAL A 115 22.93 9.17 -8.17
CA VAL A 115 21.98 8.41 -7.34
C VAL A 115 21.78 9.24 -6.07
N SER A 116 20.56 9.72 -5.87
CA SER A 116 20.22 10.46 -4.67
C SER A 116 20.34 9.51 -3.47
N THR A 117 21.01 9.94 -2.39
CA THR A 117 21.19 9.11 -1.18
C THR A 117 19.83 8.67 -0.62
N GLU A 118 18.79 9.47 -0.84
CA GLU A 118 17.41 9.22 -0.43
C GLU A 118 16.82 8.00 -1.16
N ALA A 119 17.03 7.87 -2.48
CA ALA A 119 16.57 6.72 -3.25
C ALA A 119 17.21 5.41 -2.74
N ILE A 120 18.49 5.46 -2.36
CA ILE A 120 19.21 4.32 -1.78
C ILE A 120 18.60 3.94 -0.43
N ILE A 121 18.35 4.92 0.46
CA ILE A 121 17.76 4.66 1.79
C ILE A 121 16.37 4.03 1.65
N ILE A 122 15.52 4.55 0.77
CA ILE A 122 14.17 4.00 0.55
C ILE A 122 14.24 2.58 0.00
N PHE A 123 15.14 2.33 -0.96
CA PHE A 123 15.31 1.01 -1.54
C PHE A 123 15.79 -0.02 -0.50
N VAL A 124 16.75 0.37 0.36
CA VAL A 124 17.20 -0.46 1.49
C VAL A 124 16.07 -0.71 2.48
N LEU A 125 15.29 0.30 2.85
CA LEU A 125 14.12 0.13 3.74
C LEU A 125 13.09 -0.84 3.14
N PHE A 126 12.86 -0.79 1.84
CA PHE A 126 11.94 -1.70 1.16
C PHE A 126 12.44 -3.15 1.19
N ILE A 127 13.74 -3.37 0.98
CA ILE A 127 14.38 -4.68 1.11
C ILE A 127 14.27 -5.19 2.55
N VAL A 128 14.59 -4.36 3.54
CA VAL A 128 14.49 -4.73 4.97
C VAL A 128 13.06 -5.09 5.32
N PHE A 129 12.07 -4.31 4.87
CA PHE A 129 10.66 -4.60 5.08
C PHE A 129 10.24 -5.93 4.45
N PHE A 130 10.69 -6.21 3.22
CA PHE A 130 10.43 -7.48 2.56
C PHE A 130 11.04 -8.68 3.32
N ILE A 131 12.27 -8.53 3.81
CA ILE A 131 12.93 -9.56 4.63
C ILE A 131 12.14 -9.78 5.93
N ILE A 132 11.71 -8.72 6.61
CA ILE A 132 10.89 -8.82 7.82
C ILE A 132 9.59 -9.59 7.51
N LEU A 133 8.88 -9.23 6.44
CA LEU A 133 7.66 -9.94 6.02
C LEU A 133 7.94 -11.41 5.71
N TYR A 134 9.02 -11.71 5.00
CA TYR A 134 9.43 -13.08 4.70
C TYR A 134 9.68 -13.89 5.98
N VAL A 135 10.40 -13.32 6.95
CA VAL A 135 10.69 -13.99 8.22
C VAL A 135 9.41 -14.20 9.03
N VAL A 136 8.56 -13.17 9.14
CA VAL A 136 7.29 -13.25 9.87
C VAL A 136 6.36 -14.29 9.23
N MET A 137 6.25 -14.32 7.91
CA MET A 137 5.36 -15.27 7.23
C MET A 137 5.83 -16.72 7.33
N ASN A 138 7.14 -16.98 7.30
CA ASN A 138 7.67 -18.34 7.30
C ASN A 138 7.95 -18.90 8.70
N PHE A 139 8.37 -18.05 9.65
CA PHE A 139 8.88 -18.51 10.94
C PHE A 139 8.01 -18.10 12.13
N SER A 140 7.03 -17.21 11.97
CA SER A 140 6.13 -16.87 13.07
C SER A 140 4.90 -17.79 13.14
N LYS A 141 4.41 -18.03 14.36
CA LYS A 141 3.17 -18.80 14.62
C LYS A 141 1.96 -18.24 13.87
N ILE A 142 1.93 -16.92 13.66
CA ILE A 142 0.84 -16.23 12.95
C ILE A 142 0.94 -16.50 11.45
N GLY A 143 2.13 -16.39 10.86
CA GLY A 143 2.37 -16.67 9.45
C GLY A 143 2.06 -18.11 9.05
N LEU A 144 2.48 -19.07 9.88
CA LEU A 144 2.17 -20.49 9.70
C LEU A 144 0.66 -20.77 9.73
N ARG A 145 -0.10 -20.09 10.61
CA ARG A 145 -1.57 -20.22 10.68
C ARG A 145 -2.26 -19.66 9.43
N TYR A 146 -1.80 -18.52 8.91
CA TYR A 146 -2.33 -17.97 7.66
C TYR A 146 -2.07 -18.90 6.46
N ARG A 147 -0.90 -19.54 6.38
CA ARG A 147 -0.61 -20.53 5.31
C ARG A 147 -1.46 -21.79 5.45
N ALA A 148 -1.60 -22.31 6.67
CA ALA A 148 -2.41 -23.50 6.93
C ALA A 148 -3.89 -23.32 6.52
N VAL A 149 -4.45 -22.12 6.77
CA VAL A 149 -5.81 -21.77 6.35
C VAL A 149 -5.95 -21.72 4.82
N GLY A 150 -4.90 -21.31 4.11
CA GLY A 150 -4.87 -21.29 2.65
C GLY A 150 -4.72 -22.67 2.00
N GLU A 151 -4.06 -23.64 2.66
CA GLU A 151 -3.86 -25.00 2.13
C GLU A 151 -5.08 -25.91 2.39
N ASN A 152 -5.56 -25.97 3.63
CA ASN A 152 -6.74 -26.77 3.96
C ASN A 152 -7.53 -26.16 5.13
N PRO A 153 -8.59 -25.36 4.85
CA PRO A 153 -9.39 -24.74 5.91
C PRO A 153 -10.07 -25.77 6.82
N ASN A 154 -10.46 -26.94 6.29
CA ASN A 154 -11.10 -28.00 7.08
C ASN A 154 -10.16 -28.66 8.09
N ALA A 155 -8.85 -28.69 7.81
CA ALA A 155 -7.84 -29.21 8.73
C ALA A 155 -7.53 -28.22 9.87
N VAL A 156 -7.74 -26.93 9.65
CA VAL A 156 -7.56 -25.89 10.68
C VAL A 156 -8.77 -25.82 11.61
N ASP A 157 -9.97 -26.01 11.07
CA ASP A 157 -11.21 -26.06 11.86
C ASP A 157 -11.25 -27.28 12.79
N SER A 158 -10.74 -28.44 12.33
CA SER A 158 -10.64 -29.65 13.16
C SER A 158 -9.62 -29.53 14.31
N GLN A 159 -8.71 -28.55 14.26
CA GLN A 159 -7.79 -28.21 15.35
C GLN A 159 -8.38 -27.14 16.30
N GLY A 160 -9.65 -26.75 16.15
CA GLY A 160 -10.34 -25.80 17.02
C GLY A 160 -9.93 -24.33 16.81
N ILE A 161 -9.26 -24.02 15.69
CA ILE A 161 -8.87 -22.65 15.34
C ILE A 161 -9.92 -22.08 14.39
N ASN A 162 -10.61 -21.01 14.81
CA ASN A 162 -11.64 -20.37 13.99
C ASN A 162 -11.06 -19.84 12.67
N VAL A 163 -11.40 -20.52 11.57
CA VAL A 163 -10.92 -20.28 10.21
C VAL A 163 -11.33 -18.90 9.69
N THR A 164 -12.55 -18.45 9.97
CA THR A 164 -13.05 -17.14 9.51
C THR A 164 -12.27 -15.96 10.10
N LYS A 165 -11.53 -16.14 11.19
CA LYS A 165 -10.66 -15.10 11.75
C LYS A 165 -9.36 -14.90 10.96
N TYR A 166 -8.96 -15.89 10.17
CA TYR A 166 -7.68 -15.87 9.43
C TYR A 166 -7.87 -15.78 7.91
N GLN A 167 -9.10 -15.69 7.41
CA GLN A 167 -9.42 -15.62 5.98
C GLN A 167 -9.41 -14.19 5.38
N TRP A 168 -8.85 -13.19 6.08
CA TRP A 168 -8.94 -11.77 5.74
C TRP A 168 -7.86 -11.27 4.77
#